data_AF-A0A8U0NMB0-F1
#
_entry.id   AF-A0A8U0NMB0-F1
#
_cell.length_a   1.000
_cell.length_b   1.000
_cell.length_c   1.000
_cell.angle_alpha   90.00
_cell.angle_beta   90.00
_cell.angle_gamma   90.00
#
_symmetry.space_group_name_H-M   'P 1'
#
loop_
_entity.id
_entity.type
_entity.pdbx_description
1 polymer ?
#
loop_
_entity_poly.entity_id
_entity_poly.type
_entity_poly.pdbx_seq_one_letter_code
_entity_poly.pdbx_strand_id
1 'polypeptide(L)'
;MPAGRGATGPLTSGCWKRRKAWLCREGPVVSSKTSRALCVRSSGHTPRHLPQDLTTCVRVTPAHGCSQRRYPQLPELRHDWDALESGWTARPWAVRTVDGDLSAADIARGLEKARQQLQEEVRQVSSQLLEERKKRETQEALARRLQKRVLLLTKERDGMRAILGSYDSELTAAEYSPQLTRRMREAEDMVQKVHAHNSEMEAQLSQALEELGGQKQRADMLEMEVKMLQSQTSAAEQSFPLSREEASSLRLKIEELEGERSRLEEDKKMLEMQLERFTLQGGYDQSRTKVLHMSMNPASAAKQRLREDQARLQEECEQLRELVRALERGGPVPADLEAAASLPSSKELTELRKQVESAELKNQRLKEVFQTKIQEFRKVCYALTGYQIDITTENQYRLTSMYAEHKADCLIFKATGPSGAKMQLLETAFSSSVQELIELHLLRQDSIPAFLSALTLDLFSRQTVA
;
A
#
# COMPACT_ATOMS: atom_id res chain seq x y z
N MET A 1 -4.50 -44.69 51.76
CA MET A 1 -3.16 -44.75 52.37
C MET A 1 -2.17 -45.18 51.30
N PRO A 2 -1.08 -44.46 51.04
CA PRO A 2 -0.83 -43.01 51.17
C PRO A 2 -0.39 -42.44 49.80
N ALA A 3 -0.04 -41.18 49.53
CA ALA A 3 -0.17 -39.82 50.06
C ALA A 3 0.36 -38.97 48.87
N GLY A 4 -0.26 -37.89 48.42
CA GLY A 4 -0.47 -36.64 49.13
C GLY A 4 0.47 -35.57 48.55
N ARG A 5 -0.11 -34.46 48.06
CA ARG A 5 0.28 -33.05 48.31
C ARG A 5 -0.23 -32.15 47.18
N GLY A 6 -1.10 -31.21 47.56
CA GLY A 6 -1.41 -30.04 46.76
C GLY A 6 -0.39 -28.93 46.95
N ALA A 7 -0.46 -27.92 46.09
CA ALA A 7 -0.08 -26.55 46.40
C ALA A 7 -0.75 -25.59 45.40
N THR A 8 -1.43 -24.60 45.95
CA THR A 8 -2.12 -23.47 45.33
C THR A 8 -1.17 -22.28 45.16
N GLY A 9 -1.12 -21.70 43.94
CA GLY A 9 -0.80 -20.30 43.58
C GLY A 9 0.65 -19.78 43.73
N PRO A 10 0.98 -18.55 43.26
CA PRO A 10 0.24 -17.63 42.38
C PRO A 10 1.06 -17.09 41.17
N LEU A 11 0.33 -16.36 40.31
CA LEU A 11 0.81 -15.50 39.23
C LEU A 11 1.95 -14.57 39.65
N THR A 12 3.03 -14.52 38.87
CA THR A 12 3.98 -13.40 38.85
C THR A 12 4.30 -12.99 37.41
N SER A 13 4.05 -11.71 37.16
CA SER A 13 4.39 -10.94 35.96
C SER A 13 5.91 -10.81 35.81
N GLY A 14 6.47 -11.25 34.68
CA GLY A 14 7.89 -11.15 34.36
C GLY A 14 8.16 -10.35 33.09
N CYS A 15 8.61 -9.10 33.28
CA CYS A 15 9.16 -8.21 32.26
C CYS A 15 10.24 -8.87 31.37
N TRP A 16 10.01 -8.95 30.06
CA TRP A 16 11.06 -9.26 29.08
C TRP A 16 11.82 -7.98 28.68
N LYS A 17 12.88 -7.65 29.44
CA LYS A 17 13.92 -6.71 28.98
C LYS A 17 14.83 -7.43 27.97
N ARG A 18 14.70 -7.09 26.68
CA ARG A 18 15.67 -7.48 25.64
C ARG A 18 17.03 -6.84 25.92
N ARG A 19 18.05 -7.67 26.19
CA ARG A 19 19.46 -7.29 26.12
C ARG A 19 19.87 -7.19 24.65
N LYS A 20 20.34 -6.02 24.22
CA LYS A 20 21.13 -5.83 22.99
C LYS A 20 22.56 -6.26 23.28
N ALA A 21 23.01 -7.36 22.67
CA ALA A 21 24.43 -7.68 22.58
C ALA A 21 24.98 -7.04 21.30
N TRP A 22 25.87 -6.07 21.46
CA TRP A 22 26.71 -5.52 20.39
C TRP A 22 28.00 -6.32 20.34
N LEU A 23 28.26 -6.98 19.22
CA LEU A 23 29.58 -7.52 18.87
C LEU A 23 30.30 -6.46 18.04
N CYS A 24 31.17 -5.68 18.69
CA CYS A 24 32.18 -4.87 18.01
C CYS A 24 33.38 -5.77 17.69
N ARG A 25 33.65 -5.97 16.40
CA ARG A 25 34.96 -6.45 15.93
C ARG A 25 35.82 -5.26 15.54
N GLU A 26 37.06 -5.35 15.99
CA GLU A 26 38.15 -4.40 15.89
C GLU A 26 38.50 -4.06 14.43
N GLY A 27 38.75 -2.78 14.17
CA GLY A 27 39.39 -2.27 12.96
C GLY A 27 40.59 -1.40 13.36
N PRO A 28 41.70 -1.44 12.60
CA PRO A 28 42.97 -0.84 13.03
C PRO A 28 42.97 0.68 12.91
N VAL A 29 43.62 1.28 13.91
CA VAL A 29 43.90 2.71 14.06
C VAL A 29 44.94 3.15 13.03
N VAL A 30 44.62 4.18 12.24
CA VAL A 30 45.61 4.96 11.48
C VAL A 30 45.60 6.38 12.02
N SER A 31 46.75 6.79 12.54
CA SER A 31 47.03 8.14 13.01
C SER A 31 47.33 9.08 11.85
N SER A 32 46.82 10.30 11.91
CA SER A 32 47.56 11.46 11.38
C SER A 32 47.15 12.73 12.10
N LYS A 33 48.13 13.32 12.80
CA LYS A 33 48.12 14.66 13.38
C LYS A 33 48.06 15.70 12.26
N THR A 34 47.30 16.79 12.44
CA THR A 34 47.77 18.17 12.17
C THR A 34 46.87 19.24 12.79
N SER A 35 47.44 19.89 13.81
CA SER A 35 47.49 21.33 14.15
C SER A 35 46.30 22.29 13.94
N ARG A 36 45.79 22.74 15.11
CA ARG A 36 45.44 24.10 15.57
C ARG A 36 45.66 25.32 14.65
N ALA A 37 44.64 26.20 14.64
CA ALA A 37 44.67 27.64 15.01
C ALA A 37 43.21 28.09 15.29
N LEU A 38 42.81 28.49 16.52
CA LEU A 38 42.78 29.87 17.09
C LEU A 38 41.94 30.86 16.23
N CYS A 39 41.01 31.70 16.70
CA CYS A 39 40.47 32.15 18.00
C CYS A 39 39.35 33.19 17.63
N VAL A 40 38.18 33.39 18.29
CA VAL A 40 37.90 34.28 19.45
C VAL A 40 36.35 34.55 19.54
N ARG A 41 35.82 34.62 20.78
CA ARG A 41 34.56 35.26 21.32
C ARG A 41 33.19 34.71 20.90
N SER A 42 32.30 34.23 21.80
CA SER A 42 31.72 34.68 23.09
C SER A 42 30.33 35.31 22.92
N SER A 43 29.28 34.58 23.31
CA SER A 43 28.20 34.99 24.23
C SER A 43 26.99 34.08 24.04
N GLY A 44 26.45 33.56 25.15
CA GLY A 44 25.20 32.82 25.14
C GLY A 44 24.03 33.75 25.39
N HIS A 45 22.87 33.48 24.79
CA HIS A 45 21.55 33.47 25.42
C HIS A 45 20.50 32.89 24.45
N THR A 46 19.72 31.97 24.99
CA THR A 46 18.38 31.45 24.64
C THR A 46 17.68 31.90 23.33
N PRO A 47 17.13 30.97 22.51
CA PRO A 47 16.38 31.33 21.31
C PRO A 47 14.86 31.32 21.56
N ARG A 48 14.17 32.44 21.31
CA ARG A 48 12.73 32.45 21.00
C ARG A 48 12.40 33.58 20.01
N HIS A 49 11.69 33.18 18.96
CA HIS A 49 11.06 33.95 17.88
C HIS A 49 11.96 34.55 16.78
N LEU A 50 11.93 33.87 15.63
CA LEU A 50 12.23 34.40 14.29
C LEU A 50 11.21 33.78 13.33
N PRO A 51 10.47 34.58 12.55
CA PRO A 51 9.84 34.12 11.32
C PRO A 51 10.75 34.46 10.13
N GLN A 52 10.52 33.75 9.03
CA GLN A 52 11.04 33.95 7.68
C GLN A 52 12.36 33.25 7.33
N ASP A 53 12.17 32.30 6.40
CA ASP A 53 13.04 31.88 5.32
C ASP A 53 14.38 31.23 5.68
N LEU A 54 14.37 29.89 5.69
CA LEU A 54 15.43 29.03 5.14
C LEU A 54 14.91 27.58 5.06
N THR A 55 14.16 27.30 4.01
CA THR A 55 13.68 25.95 3.66
C THR A 55 14.84 25.19 3.02
N THR A 56 15.54 24.32 3.77
CA THR A 56 16.40 23.30 3.19
C THR A 56 15.53 22.17 2.64
N CYS A 57 14.87 22.44 1.52
CA CYS A 57 14.32 21.41 0.65
C CYS A 57 15.49 20.73 -0.07
N VAL A 58 15.74 19.46 0.25
CA VAL A 58 16.37 18.53 -0.71
C VAL A 58 15.32 18.26 -1.79
N ARG A 59 15.24 19.19 -2.73
CA ARG A 59 14.54 19.03 -3.99
C ARG A 59 15.50 18.36 -4.95
N VAL A 60 15.26 17.08 -5.23
CA VAL A 60 15.70 16.48 -6.49
C VAL A 60 14.77 17.06 -7.54
N THR A 61 15.16 18.17 -8.14
CA THR A 61 14.55 18.67 -9.38
C THR A 61 15.29 18.09 -10.57
N PRO A 62 14.56 17.58 -11.58
CA PRO A 62 15.11 17.20 -12.86
C PRO A 62 15.35 18.49 -13.66
N ALA A 63 16.61 18.89 -13.78
CA ALA A 63 16.99 19.99 -14.64
C ALA A 63 17.33 19.43 -16.03
N HIS A 64 16.38 19.56 -16.95
CA HIS A 64 16.68 19.87 -18.34
C HIS A 64 17.55 21.14 -18.33
N GLY A 65 18.85 20.94 -18.52
CA GLY A 65 19.87 21.97 -18.53
C GLY A 65 20.96 21.49 -19.45
N CYS A 66 20.79 21.82 -20.72
CA CYS A 66 21.79 21.73 -21.76
C CYS A 66 23.04 22.49 -21.31
N SER A 67 23.99 21.77 -20.71
CA SER A 67 25.37 22.21 -20.58
C SER A 67 26.17 21.25 -21.43
N GLN A 68 26.62 21.77 -22.56
CA GLN A 68 27.69 21.22 -23.38
C GLN A 68 28.92 20.95 -22.51
N ARG A 69 28.94 19.85 -21.76
CA ARG A 69 30.19 19.17 -21.48
C ARG A 69 30.51 18.42 -22.76
N ARG A 70 31.36 19.07 -23.55
CA ARG A 70 32.19 18.45 -24.57
C ARG A 70 32.55 17.05 -24.09
N TYR A 71 31.96 16.05 -24.76
CA TYR A 71 32.73 14.86 -25.03
C TYR A 71 34.09 15.36 -25.54
N PRO A 72 35.24 14.85 -25.05
CA PRO A 72 36.31 14.69 -25.99
C PRO A 72 35.70 13.78 -27.05
N GLN A 73 35.31 14.37 -28.18
CA GLN A 73 35.18 13.62 -29.41
C GLN A 73 36.49 12.85 -29.46
N LEU A 74 36.40 11.52 -29.30
CA LEU A 74 37.46 10.65 -29.76
C LEU A 74 37.76 11.15 -31.17
N PRO A 75 38.97 11.69 -31.43
CA PRO A 75 39.36 11.92 -32.80
C PRO A 75 39.19 10.58 -33.49
N GLU A 76 38.54 10.60 -34.64
CA GLU A 76 38.46 9.48 -35.54
C GLU A 76 39.83 8.82 -35.64
N LEU A 77 39.99 7.66 -34.98
CA LEU A 77 41.06 6.69 -35.23
C LEU A 77 40.79 5.99 -36.59
N ARG A 78 40.37 6.78 -37.57
CA ARG A 78 40.32 6.46 -39.00
C ARG A 78 41.35 7.28 -39.78
N HIS A 79 41.98 8.30 -39.17
CA HIS A 79 43.05 9.06 -39.81
C HIS A 79 44.48 8.67 -39.36
N ASP A 80 44.63 7.81 -38.34
CA ASP A 80 45.95 7.33 -37.92
C ASP A 80 46.40 6.03 -38.61
N TRP A 81 45.50 5.33 -39.31
CA TRP A 81 45.92 4.20 -40.16
C TRP A 81 46.62 4.69 -41.43
N ASP A 82 46.17 5.79 -42.02
CA ASP A 82 46.84 6.40 -43.18
C ASP A 82 48.18 7.05 -42.80
N ALA A 83 48.32 7.57 -41.57
CA ALA A 83 49.59 8.09 -41.06
C ALA A 83 50.58 6.98 -40.65
N LEU A 84 50.09 5.79 -40.27
CA LEU A 84 50.94 4.63 -40.07
C LEU A 84 51.36 3.98 -41.40
N GLU A 85 50.53 3.98 -42.44
CA GLU A 85 50.89 3.46 -43.78
C GLU A 85 51.80 4.40 -44.59
N SER A 86 51.65 5.72 -44.46
CA SER A 86 52.50 6.69 -45.16
C SER A 86 53.92 6.84 -44.58
N GLY A 87 54.20 6.22 -43.43
CA GLY A 87 55.55 6.09 -42.85
C GLY A 87 56.40 4.92 -43.42
N TRP A 88 55.79 3.99 -44.17
CA TRP A 88 56.47 2.86 -44.81
C TRP A 88 56.77 3.10 -46.29
N THR A 89 57.11 4.34 -46.66
CA THR A 89 57.90 4.51 -47.87
C THR A 89 59.36 4.23 -47.52
N ALA A 90 59.92 3.22 -48.17
CA ALA A 90 61.28 2.73 -48.00
C ALA A 90 62.30 3.86 -47.84
N ARG A 91 62.66 4.17 -46.58
CA ARG A 91 63.87 4.94 -46.29
C ARG A 91 65.05 3.97 -46.39
N PRO A 92 66.04 4.21 -47.27
CA PRO A 92 67.26 3.43 -47.25
C PRO A 92 67.89 3.58 -45.88
N TRP A 93 68.12 2.45 -45.21
CA TRP A 93 68.88 2.41 -43.97
C TRP A 93 70.31 2.86 -44.30
N ALA A 94 70.66 4.11 -43.98
CA ALA A 94 72.04 4.55 -44.02
C ALA A 94 72.71 4.10 -42.71
N VAL A 95 73.41 2.96 -42.76
CA VAL A 95 74.32 2.54 -41.70
C VAL A 95 75.50 3.52 -41.71
N ARG A 96 75.55 4.42 -40.73
CA ARG A 96 76.81 5.09 -40.37
C ARG A 96 77.63 4.07 -39.58
N THR A 97 78.67 3.54 -40.21
CA THR A 97 79.73 2.82 -39.51
C THR A 97 80.52 3.85 -38.69
N VAL A 98 80.40 3.78 -37.37
CA VAL A 98 81.31 4.47 -36.46
C VAL A 98 82.54 3.57 -36.37
N ASP A 99 83.69 4.08 -36.82
CA ASP A 99 84.99 3.41 -36.70
C ASP A 99 85.32 3.17 -35.23
N GLY A 100 85.32 1.90 -34.85
CA GLY A 100 85.67 1.39 -33.53
C GLY A 100 85.49 -0.12 -33.53
N ASP A 101 86.59 -0.86 -33.35
CA ASP A 101 86.71 -2.31 -33.53
C ASP A 101 85.73 -3.13 -32.67
N LEU A 102 84.50 -3.31 -33.18
CA LEU A 102 83.54 -4.31 -32.73
C LEU A 102 83.19 -5.15 -33.96
N SER A 103 83.41 -6.46 -33.87
CA SER A 103 83.13 -7.35 -35.00
C SER A 103 81.63 -7.31 -35.32
N ALA A 104 81.23 -7.48 -36.58
CA ALA A 104 79.81 -7.57 -36.96
C ALA A 104 79.05 -8.64 -36.15
N ALA A 105 79.76 -9.65 -35.65
CA ALA A 105 79.23 -10.67 -34.73
C ALA A 105 78.91 -10.11 -33.33
N ASP A 106 79.65 -9.14 -32.82
CA ASP A 106 79.37 -8.48 -31.52
C ASP A 106 78.09 -7.64 -31.58
N ILE A 107 77.87 -6.93 -32.69
CA ILE A 107 76.65 -6.15 -32.94
C ILE A 107 75.44 -7.09 -33.09
N ALA A 108 75.57 -8.18 -33.85
CA ALA A 108 74.52 -9.18 -34.00
C ALA A 108 74.16 -9.86 -32.66
N ARG A 109 75.17 -10.18 -31.83
CA ARG A 109 74.95 -10.71 -30.47
C ARG A 109 74.28 -9.71 -29.55
N GLY A 110 74.63 -8.42 -29.64
CA GLY A 110 73.98 -7.34 -28.89
C GLY A 110 72.51 -7.18 -29.26
N LEU A 111 72.19 -7.23 -30.55
CA LEU A 111 70.82 -7.16 -31.08
C LEU A 111 69.98 -8.38 -30.69
N GLU A 112 70.53 -9.59 -30.75
CA GLU A 112 69.79 -10.80 -30.33
C GLU A 112 69.52 -10.79 -28.81
N LYS A 113 70.45 -10.30 -27.99
CA LYS A 113 70.22 -10.09 -26.55
C LYS A 113 69.12 -9.05 -26.29
N ALA A 114 69.13 -7.92 -27.02
CA ALA A 114 68.08 -6.91 -26.92
C ALA A 114 66.72 -7.45 -27.38
N ARG A 115 66.69 -8.29 -28.45
CA ARG A 115 65.48 -8.96 -28.93
C ARG A 115 64.90 -9.92 -27.89
N GLN A 116 65.76 -10.71 -27.24
CA GLN A 116 65.37 -11.63 -26.16
C GLN A 116 64.86 -10.87 -24.93
N GLN A 117 65.51 -9.77 -24.56
CA GLN A 117 65.06 -8.89 -23.47
C GLN A 117 63.68 -8.29 -23.76
N LEU A 118 63.48 -7.74 -24.97
CA LEU A 118 62.18 -7.21 -25.40
C LEU A 118 61.10 -8.30 -25.45
N GLN A 119 61.44 -9.53 -25.89
CA GLN A 119 60.49 -10.65 -25.88
C GLN A 119 60.07 -11.03 -24.45
N GLU A 120 61.00 -11.02 -23.51
CA GLU A 120 60.70 -11.31 -22.10
C GLU A 120 59.89 -10.18 -21.45
N GLU A 121 60.19 -8.92 -21.75
CA GLU A 121 59.38 -7.76 -21.32
C GLU A 121 57.96 -7.82 -21.89
N VAL A 122 57.81 -8.12 -23.19
CA VAL A 122 56.50 -8.32 -23.83
C VAL A 122 55.74 -9.45 -23.17
N ARG A 123 56.40 -10.57 -22.84
CA ARG A 123 55.78 -11.71 -22.13
C ARG A 123 55.33 -11.31 -20.73
N GLN A 124 56.14 -10.55 -19.99
CA GLN A 124 55.82 -10.07 -18.65
C GLN A 124 54.65 -9.08 -18.65
N VAL A 125 54.68 -8.09 -19.55
CA VAL A 125 53.58 -7.12 -19.73
C VAL A 125 52.29 -7.82 -20.16
N SER A 126 52.38 -8.82 -21.04
CA SER A 126 51.23 -9.63 -21.46
C SER A 126 50.61 -10.41 -20.29
N SER A 127 51.45 -10.97 -19.41
CA SER A 127 51.00 -11.65 -18.19
C SER A 127 50.31 -10.69 -17.22
N GLN A 128 50.90 -9.52 -16.99
CA GLN A 128 50.32 -8.47 -16.13
C GLN A 128 48.99 -7.96 -16.70
N LEU A 129 48.89 -7.75 -18.01
CA LEU A 129 47.65 -7.35 -18.68
C LEU A 129 46.54 -8.39 -18.47
N LEU A 130 46.86 -9.68 -18.54
CA LEU A 130 45.91 -10.76 -18.32
C LEU A 130 45.41 -10.80 -16.86
N GLU A 131 46.30 -10.59 -15.89
CA GLU A 131 45.94 -10.52 -14.47
C GLU A 131 45.05 -9.30 -14.18
N GLU A 132 45.38 -8.13 -14.73
CA GLU A 132 44.57 -6.92 -14.58
C GLU A 132 43.20 -7.07 -15.26
N ARG A 133 43.12 -7.75 -16.41
CA ARG A 133 41.83 -8.09 -17.04
C ARG A 133 40.98 -8.98 -16.12
N LYS A 134 41.55 -10.04 -15.54
CA LYS A 134 40.83 -10.91 -14.59
C LYS A 134 40.37 -10.16 -13.35
N LYS A 135 41.21 -9.27 -12.78
CA LYS A 135 40.83 -8.41 -11.65
C LYS A 135 39.69 -7.48 -12.05
N ARG A 136 39.74 -6.85 -13.23
CA ARG A 136 38.66 -5.99 -13.74
C ARG A 136 37.35 -6.76 -13.87
N GLU A 137 37.37 -7.95 -14.46
CA GLU A 137 36.19 -8.80 -14.63
C GLU A 137 35.55 -9.19 -13.28
N THR A 138 36.37 -9.56 -12.28
CA THR A 138 35.87 -9.90 -10.94
C THR A 138 35.26 -8.68 -10.23
N GLN A 139 35.88 -7.50 -10.36
CA GLN A 139 35.36 -6.24 -9.81
C GLN A 139 34.08 -5.79 -10.52
N GLU A 140 34.01 -5.91 -11.85
CA GLU A 140 32.78 -5.62 -12.62
C GLU A 140 31.64 -6.58 -12.22
N ALA A 141 31.93 -7.87 -12.03
CA ALA A 141 30.95 -8.83 -11.54
C ALA A 141 30.45 -8.48 -10.12
N LEU A 142 31.35 -8.06 -9.23
CA LEU A 142 30.99 -7.59 -7.90
C LEU A 142 30.14 -6.31 -7.96
N ALA A 143 30.52 -5.33 -8.79
CA ALA A 143 29.77 -4.10 -8.98
C ALA A 143 28.35 -4.38 -9.48
N ARG A 144 28.18 -5.26 -10.48
CA ARG A 144 26.86 -5.70 -10.98
C ARG A 144 26.03 -6.38 -9.88
N ARG A 145 26.64 -7.21 -9.02
CA ARG A 145 25.95 -7.85 -7.88
C ARG A 145 25.49 -6.82 -6.85
N LEU A 146 26.36 -5.87 -6.49
CA LEU A 146 26.03 -4.80 -5.55
C LEU A 146 24.94 -3.89 -6.09
N GLN A 147 24.97 -3.56 -7.39
CA GLN A 147 23.95 -2.76 -8.05
C GLN A 147 22.58 -3.45 -8.01
N LYS A 148 22.51 -4.76 -8.28
CA LYS A 148 21.28 -5.56 -8.11
C LYS A 148 20.78 -5.52 -6.66
N ARG A 149 21.68 -5.62 -5.67
CA ARG A 149 21.31 -5.58 -4.25
C ARG A 149 20.77 -4.22 -3.83
N VAL A 150 21.37 -3.13 -4.30
CA VAL A 150 20.89 -1.76 -4.06
C VAL A 150 19.49 -1.56 -4.64
N LEU A 151 19.23 -2.07 -5.85
CA LEU A 151 17.90 -2.01 -6.46
C LEU A 151 16.85 -2.76 -5.64
N LEU A 152 17.15 -3.98 -5.20
CA LEU A 152 16.23 -4.78 -4.38
C LEU A 152 15.94 -4.11 -3.03
N LEU A 153 16.97 -3.66 -2.33
CA LEU A 153 16.80 -2.93 -1.05
C LEU A 153 16.01 -1.63 -1.23
N THR A 154 16.18 -0.95 -2.36
CA THR A 154 15.41 0.26 -2.68
C THR A 154 13.93 -0.07 -2.86
N LYS A 155 13.61 -1.15 -3.59
CA LYS A 155 12.23 -1.64 -3.75
C LYS A 155 11.62 -2.07 -2.42
N GLU A 156 12.36 -2.79 -1.58
CA GLU A 156 11.90 -3.19 -0.24
C GLU A 156 11.62 -1.98 0.66
N ARG A 157 12.54 -1.01 0.70
CA ARG A 157 12.36 0.25 1.45
C ARG A 157 11.12 0.99 0.99
N ASP A 158 10.93 1.13 -0.32
CA ASP A 158 9.81 1.88 -0.87
C ASP A 158 8.48 1.13 -0.67
N GLY A 159 8.48 -0.20 -0.73
CA GLY A 159 7.34 -1.03 -0.37
C GLY A 159 6.95 -0.90 1.11
N MET A 160 7.92 -0.95 2.02
CA MET A 160 7.67 -0.72 3.45
C MET A 160 7.13 0.71 3.72
N ARG A 161 7.67 1.73 3.04
CA ARG A 161 7.17 3.11 3.14
C ARG A 161 5.74 3.23 2.63
N ALA A 162 5.39 2.55 1.55
CA ALA A 162 4.03 2.54 1.00
C ALA A 162 3.04 1.87 1.96
N ILE A 163 3.44 0.77 2.61
CA ILE A 163 2.62 0.08 3.63
C ILE A 163 2.38 0.99 4.83
N LEU A 164 3.43 1.64 5.36
CA LEU A 164 3.29 2.58 6.47
C LEU A 164 2.39 3.76 6.10
N GLY A 165 2.59 4.32 4.90
CA GLY A 165 1.72 5.36 4.36
C GLY A 165 0.26 4.93 4.27
N SER A 166 -0.04 3.67 3.94
CA SER A 166 -1.43 3.17 3.93
C SER A 166 -2.07 3.08 5.31
N TYR A 167 -1.29 2.74 6.35
CA TYR A 167 -1.82 2.72 7.71
C TYR A 167 -2.05 4.13 8.27
N ASP A 168 -1.12 5.07 8.01
CA ASP A 168 -1.29 6.48 8.41
C ASP A 168 -2.55 7.09 7.78
N SER A 169 -2.84 6.71 6.54
CA SER A 169 -4.03 7.13 5.82
C SER A 169 -5.36 6.48 6.25
N GLU A 170 -5.34 5.20 6.63
CA GLU A 170 -6.55 4.50 7.08
C GLU A 170 -7.00 5.01 8.46
N LEU A 171 -6.09 5.61 9.22
CA LEU A 171 -6.39 6.31 10.48
C LEU A 171 -7.10 7.66 10.25
N THR A 172 -7.05 8.25 9.04
CA THR A 172 -7.67 9.53 8.69
C THR A 172 -8.87 9.33 7.75
N ALA A 173 -10.07 9.18 8.31
CA ALA A 173 -11.32 8.90 7.58
C ALA A 173 -11.67 9.90 6.45
N ALA A 174 -11.11 11.11 6.46
CA ALA A 174 -11.33 12.14 5.43
C ALA A 174 -10.59 11.88 4.10
N GLU A 175 -9.59 10.99 4.08
CA GLU A 175 -8.68 10.84 2.93
C GLU A 175 -8.88 9.53 2.13
N TYR A 176 -9.80 8.66 2.56
CA TYR A 176 -10.01 7.33 1.98
C TYR A 176 -10.34 7.35 0.47
N SER A 177 -11.19 8.28 0.03
CA SER A 177 -11.58 8.44 -1.39
C SER A 177 -10.43 8.94 -2.31
N PRO A 178 -9.71 10.03 -1.99
CA PRO A 178 -8.56 10.46 -2.81
C PRO A 178 -7.40 9.46 -2.82
N GLN A 179 -7.25 8.62 -1.79
CA GLN A 179 -6.23 7.58 -1.74
C GLN A 179 -6.51 6.38 -2.65
N LEU A 180 -7.77 5.95 -2.75
CA LEU A 180 -8.16 4.91 -3.69
C LEU A 180 -7.88 5.35 -5.14
N THR A 181 -8.19 6.61 -5.45
CA THR A 181 -7.91 7.22 -6.76
C THR A 181 -6.40 7.30 -7.03
N ARG A 182 -5.59 7.62 -6.02
CA ARG A 182 -4.13 7.64 -6.15
C ARG A 182 -3.55 6.23 -6.36
N ARG A 183 -4.03 5.22 -5.63
CA ARG A 183 -3.62 3.82 -5.80
C ARG A 183 -3.97 3.27 -7.18
N MET A 184 -5.16 3.62 -7.69
CA MET A 184 -5.57 3.28 -9.04
C MET A 184 -4.62 3.88 -10.08
N ARG A 185 -4.28 5.18 -9.98
CA ARG A 185 -3.30 5.82 -10.88
C ARG A 185 -1.90 5.22 -10.78
N GLU A 186 -1.42 4.92 -9.58
CA GLU A 186 -0.11 4.29 -9.38
C GLU A 186 -0.07 2.88 -10.00
N ALA A 187 -1.17 2.12 -9.93
CA ALA A 187 -1.30 0.83 -10.59
C ALA A 187 -1.34 0.97 -12.13
N GLU A 188 -2.09 1.94 -12.64
CA GLU A 188 -2.15 2.25 -14.08
C GLU A 188 -0.77 2.64 -14.64
N ASP A 189 -0.02 3.49 -13.92
CA ASP A 189 1.34 3.88 -14.29
C ASP A 189 2.31 2.68 -14.31
N MET A 190 2.17 1.75 -13.37
CA MET A 190 2.98 0.52 -13.37
C MET A 190 2.65 -0.37 -14.57
N VAL A 191 1.36 -0.51 -14.89
CA VAL A 191 0.91 -1.29 -16.06
C VAL A 191 1.47 -0.66 -17.34
N GLN A 192 1.41 0.66 -17.49
CA GLN A 192 1.99 1.36 -18.64
C GLN A 192 3.50 1.14 -18.76
N LYS A 193 4.24 1.20 -17.65
CA LYS A 193 5.69 0.95 -17.63
C LYS A 193 6.04 -0.49 -18.02
N VAL A 194 5.29 -1.46 -17.51
CA VAL A 194 5.47 -2.87 -17.88
C VAL A 194 5.17 -3.06 -19.36
N HIS A 195 4.13 -2.40 -19.88
CA HIS A 195 3.77 -2.49 -21.29
C HIS A 195 4.88 -1.93 -22.19
N ALA A 196 5.41 -0.75 -21.85
CA ALA A 196 6.53 -0.14 -22.57
C ALA A 196 7.80 -1.03 -22.54
N HIS A 197 8.10 -1.63 -21.38
CA HIS A 197 9.23 -2.55 -21.28
C HIS A 197 9.03 -3.83 -22.11
N ASN A 198 7.82 -4.40 -22.11
CA ASN A 198 7.51 -5.54 -22.97
C ASN A 198 7.70 -5.19 -24.45
N SER A 199 7.21 -4.04 -24.91
CA SER A 199 7.40 -3.60 -26.30
C SER A 199 8.88 -3.39 -26.64
N GLU A 200 9.68 -2.89 -25.71
CA GLU A 200 11.13 -2.77 -25.90
C GLU A 200 11.82 -4.14 -25.97
N MET A 201 11.45 -5.08 -25.11
CA MET A 201 11.96 -6.45 -25.14
C MET A 201 11.55 -7.19 -26.42
N GLU A 202 10.33 -6.97 -26.91
CA GLU A 202 9.85 -7.51 -28.19
C GLU A 202 10.64 -6.95 -29.38
N ALA A 203 10.98 -5.65 -29.35
CA ALA A 203 11.83 -5.04 -30.37
C ALA A 203 13.26 -5.61 -30.34
N GLN A 204 13.84 -5.77 -29.14
CA GLN A 204 15.18 -6.38 -28.97
C GLN A 204 15.20 -7.85 -29.44
N LEU A 205 14.14 -8.61 -29.14
CA LEU A 205 13.99 -9.98 -29.62
C LEU A 205 13.93 -10.02 -31.15
N SER A 206 13.15 -9.13 -31.76
CA SER A 206 13.02 -9.04 -33.22
C SER A 206 14.36 -8.73 -33.89
N GLN A 207 15.11 -7.77 -33.34
CA GLN A 207 16.45 -7.45 -33.82
C GLN A 207 17.42 -8.65 -33.69
N ALA A 208 17.42 -9.34 -32.54
CA ALA A 208 18.27 -10.51 -32.34
C ALA A 208 17.93 -11.66 -33.31
N LEU A 209 16.66 -11.83 -33.66
CA LEU A 209 16.22 -12.82 -34.65
C LEU A 209 16.68 -12.46 -36.07
N GLU A 210 16.66 -11.19 -36.45
CA GLU A 210 17.20 -10.73 -37.74
C GLU A 210 18.73 -10.94 -37.81
N GLU A 211 19.45 -10.59 -36.74
CA GLU A 211 20.90 -10.81 -36.65
C GLU A 211 21.26 -12.30 -36.74
N LEU A 212 20.51 -13.16 -36.05
CA LEU A 212 20.65 -14.62 -36.14
C LEU A 212 20.37 -15.13 -37.56
N GLY A 213 19.33 -14.62 -38.21
CA GLY A 213 19.02 -14.94 -39.61
C GLY A 213 20.18 -14.58 -40.55
N GLY A 214 20.77 -13.39 -40.38
CA GLY A 214 21.93 -12.96 -41.14
C GLY A 214 23.19 -13.79 -40.84
N GLN A 215 23.41 -14.21 -39.60
CA GLN A 215 24.50 -15.12 -39.24
C GLN A 215 24.32 -16.51 -39.86
N LYS A 216 23.09 -17.04 -39.86
CA LYS A 216 22.76 -18.33 -40.48
C LYS A 216 23.04 -18.31 -41.98
N GLN A 217 22.61 -17.27 -42.69
CA GLN A 217 22.92 -17.10 -44.12
C GLN A 217 24.42 -17.10 -44.40
N ARG A 218 25.22 -16.42 -43.55
CA ARG A 218 26.69 -16.44 -43.67
C ARG A 218 27.27 -17.83 -43.42
N ALA A 219 26.77 -18.55 -42.43
CA ALA A 219 27.18 -19.93 -42.16
C ALA A 219 26.86 -20.86 -43.35
N ASP A 220 25.65 -20.75 -43.91
CA ASP A 220 25.22 -21.55 -45.08
C ASP A 220 26.11 -21.28 -46.30
N MET A 221 26.50 -20.01 -46.55
CA MET A 221 27.43 -19.66 -47.63
C MET A 221 28.82 -20.28 -47.42
N LEU A 222 29.37 -20.17 -46.21
CA LEU A 222 30.67 -20.78 -45.87
C LEU A 222 30.62 -22.30 -45.95
N GLU A 223 29.51 -22.93 -45.55
CA GLU A 223 29.32 -24.38 -45.68
C GLU A 223 29.29 -24.81 -47.15
N MET A 224 28.64 -24.02 -48.02
CA MET A 224 28.62 -24.27 -49.46
C MET A 224 30.02 -24.11 -50.09
N GLU A 225 30.79 -23.10 -49.66
CA GLU A 225 32.18 -22.89 -50.08
C GLU A 225 33.09 -24.04 -49.64
N VAL A 226 32.93 -24.53 -48.40
CA VAL A 226 33.64 -25.72 -47.89
C VAL A 226 33.27 -26.96 -48.70
N LYS A 227 31.99 -27.19 -49.01
CA LYS A 227 31.55 -28.32 -49.87
C LYS A 227 32.15 -28.23 -51.27
N MET A 228 32.23 -27.03 -51.85
CA MET A 228 32.83 -26.81 -53.16
C MET A 228 34.34 -27.13 -53.13
N LEU A 229 35.06 -26.64 -52.13
CA LEU A 229 36.48 -26.94 -51.94
C LEU A 229 36.73 -28.43 -51.69
N GLN A 230 35.92 -29.09 -50.88
CA GLN A 230 35.99 -30.54 -50.65
C GLN A 230 35.75 -31.35 -51.93
N SER A 231 34.82 -30.93 -52.80
CA SER A 231 34.60 -31.59 -54.10
C SER A 231 35.82 -31.48 -55.02
N GLN A 232 36.54 -30.34 -54.98
CA GLN A 232 37.79 -30.15 -55.71
C GLN A 232 38.92 -31.02 -55.16
N THR A 233 39.00 -31.20 -53.84
CA THR A 233 39.99 -32.09 -53.18
C THR A 233 39.68 -33.58 -53.43
N SER A 234 38.40 -33.96 -53.49
CA SER A 234 37.98 -35.35 -53.74
C SER A 234 38.32 -35.85 -55.15
N ALA A 235 38.53 -34.96 -56.12
CA ALA A 235 39.07 -35.31 -57.44
C ALA A 235 40.56 -35.71 -57.39
N ALA A 236 41.29 -35.29 -56.36
CA ALA A 236 42.72 -35.57 -56.17
C ALA A 236 43.02 -36.86 -55.35
N GLU A 237 42.02 -37.43 -54.67
CA GLU A 237 42.19 -38.58 -53.73
C GLU A 237 41.73 -39.95 -54.29
N GLN A 238 41.63 -40.13 -55.62
CA GLN A 238 41.16 -41.38 -56.25
C GLN A 238 42.13 -42.59 -56.17
N SER A 239 42.96 -42.69 -55.13
CA SER A 239 43.88 -43.81 -54.92
C SER A 239 43.55 -44.43 -53.56
N PHE A 240 43.35 -45.75 -53.48
CA PHE A 240 43.07 -46.60 -52.29
C PHE A 240 41.59 -47.03 -52.03
N PRO A 241 41.18 -48.21 -52.53
CA PRO A 241 39.82 -48.74 -52.36
C PRO A 241 39.53 -49.34 -50.96
N LEU A 242 40.52 -49.85 -50.23
CA LEU A 242 40.31 -50.46 -48.90
C LEU A 242 39.91 -49.43 -47.82
N SER A 243 40.36 -48.18 -47.94
CA SER A 243 39.94 -47.06 -47.10
C SER A 243 38.49 -46.62 -47.38
N ARG A 244 37.96 -46.90 -48.58
CA ARG A 244 36.64 -46.43 -49.01
C ARG A 244 35.50 -47.19 -48.35
N GLU A 245 35.64 -48.51 -48.18
CA GLU A 245 34.64 -49.35 -47.53
C GLU A 245 34.58 -49.08 -46.03
N GLU A 246 35.73 -48.97 -45.36
CA GLU A 246 35.81 -48.54 -43.96
C GLU A 246 35.26 -47.12 -43.79
N ALA A 247 35.62 -46.18 -44.67
CA ALA A 247 35.04 -44.83 -44.67
C ALA A 247 33.52 -44.83 -44.90
N SER A 248 33.00 -45.74 -45.75
CA SER A 248 31.56 -45.86 -45.98
C SER A 248 30.82 -46.45 -44.76
N SER A 249 31.42 -47.44 -44.09
CA SER A 249 30.89 -48.02 -42.86
C SER A 249 30.91 -47.01 -41.71
N LEU A 250 31.98 -46.21 -41.60
CA LEU A 250 32.08 -45.14 -40.61
C LEU A 250 31.07 -44.02 -40.90
N ARG A 251 30.83 -43.67 -42.17
CA ARG A 251 29.79 -42.70 -42.57
C ARG A 251 28.40 -43.17 -42.19
N LEU A 252 28.05 -44.43 -42.48
CA LEU A 252 26.78 -45.01 -42.04
C LEU A 252 26.65 -45.00 -40.51
N LYS A 253 27.73 -45.32 -39.80
CA LYS A 253 27.71 -45.29 -38.33
C LYS A 253 27.55 -43.88 -37.76
N ILE A 254 28.14 -42.88 -38.41
CA ILE A 254 27.96 -41.47 -38.05
C ILE A 254 26.49 -41.08 -38.26
N GLU A 255 25.88 -41.44 -39.39
CA GLU A 255 24.48 -41.13 -39.69
C GLU A 255 23.51 -41.82 -38.70
N GLU A 256 23.77 -43.08 -38.32
CA GLU A 256 23.02 -43.76 -37.25
C GLU A 256 23.13 -43.03 -35.91
N LEU A 257 24.35 -42.66 -35.50
CA LEU A 257 24.59 -41.98 -34.24
C LEU A 257 23.99 -40.56 -34.22
N GLU A 258 24.01 -39.86 -35.35
CA GLU A 258 23.34 -38.57 -35.52
C GLU A 258 21.81 -38.72 -35.41
N GLY A 259 21.24 -39.77 -36.00
CA GLY A 259 19.82 -40.11 -35.85
C GLY A 259 19.43 -40.44 -34.40
N GLU A 260 20.22 -41.24 -33.70
CA GLU A 260 20.02 -41.55 -32.28
C GLU A 260 20.12 -40.29 -31.41
N ARG A 261 21.12 -39.44 -31.67
CA ARG A 261 21.30 -38.17 -30.97
C ARG A 261 20.10 -37.25 -31.18
N SER A 262 19.60 -37.13 -32.40
CA SER A 262 18.41 -36.32 -32.70
C SER A 262 17.18 -36.80 -31.92
N ARG A 263 16.94 -38.13 -31.88
CA ARG A 263 15.83 -38.72 -31.12
C ARG A 263 15.95 -38.45 -29.62
N LEU A 264 17.14 -38.65 -29.06
CA LEU A 264 17.39 -38.37 -27.63
C LEU A 264 17.25 -36.88 -27.29
N GLU A 265 17.63 -35.99 -28.20
CA GLU A 265 17.43 -34.54 -28.04
C GLU A 265 15.93 -34.17 -28.04
N GLU A 266 15.11 -34.80 -28.88
CA GLU A 266 13.65 -34.62 -28.88
C GLU A 266 13.00 -35.13 -27.60
N ASP A 267 13.35 -36.35 -27.17
CA ASP A 267 12.85 -36.93 -25.92
C ASP A 267 13.26 -36.09 -24.71
N LYS A 268 14.50 -35.60 -24.69
CA LYS A 268 14.97 -34.67 -23.65
C LYS A 268 14.13 -33.40 -23.62
N LYS A 269 13.88 -32.75 -24.76
CA LYS A 269 13.04 -31.54 -24.83
C LYS A 269 11.62 -31.81 -24.33
N MET A 270 11.04 -32.95 -24.68
CA MET A 270 9.71 -33.35 -24.20
C MET A 270 9.68 -33.54 -22.68
N LEU A 271 10.68 -34.23 -22.12
CA LEU A 271 10.81 -34.43 -20.68
C LEU A 271 11.09 -33.12 -19.93
N GLU A 272 11.91 -32.24 -20.48
CA GLU A 272 12.18 -30.91 -19.93
C GLU A 272 10.89 -30.07 -19.87
N MET A 273 10.12 -30.03 -20.96
CA MET A 273 8.82 -29.35 -20.99
C MET A 273 7.83 -29.93 -19.97
N GLN A 274 7.80 -31.26 -19.79
CA GLN A 274 6.96 -31.90 -18.77
C GLN A 274 7.41 -31.52 -17.36
N LEU A 275 8.72 -31.52 -17.08
CA LEU A 275 9.28 -31.12 -15.79
C LEU A 275 9.00 -29.65 -15.48
N GLU A 276 9.12 -28.77 -16.47
CA GLU A 276 8.75 -27.35 -16.33
C GLU A 276 7.29 -27.21 -15.98
N ARG A 277 6.40 -27.92 -16.68
CA ARG A 277 4.96 -27.93 -16.36
C ARG A 277 4.69 -28.41 -14.93
N PHE A 278 5.31 -29.50 -14.49
CA PHE A 278 5.15 -29.98 -13.11
C PHE A 278 5.68 -28.99 -12.09
N THR A 279 6.80 -28.34 -12.38
CA THR A 279 7.39 -27.31 -11.51
C THR A 279 6.47 -26.10 -11.39
N LEU A 280 5.87 -25.66 -12.49
CA LEU A 280 4.87 -24.56 -12.52
C LEU A 280 3.60 -24.91 -11.73
N GLN A 281 3.23 -26.19 -11.65
CA GLN A 281 2.12 -26.69 -10.84
C GLN A 281 2.49 -26.89 -9.36
N GLY A 282 3.73 -26.57 -8.97
CA GLY A 282 4.20 -26.70 -7.58
C GLY A 282 4.76 -28.08 -7.24
N GLY A 283 5.07 -28.91 -8.24
CA GLY A 283 5.82 -30.15 -8.07
C GLY A 283 7.24 -29.85 -7.59
N TYR A 284 7.76 -30.70 -6.71
CA TYR A 284 9.11 -30.57 -6.16
C TYR A 284 9.75 -31.94 -5.93
N ASP A 285 11.08 -31.97 -5.96
CA ASP A 285 11.87 -33.16 -5.67
C ASP A 285 11.99 -33.37 -4.16
N GLN A 286 11.47 -34.50 -3.67
CA GLN A 286 11.45 -34.85 -2.24
C GLN A 286 12.83 -35.16 -1.66
N SER A 287 13.80 -35.55 -2.49
CA SER A 287 15.18 -35.81 -2.06
C SER A 287 15.94 -34.52 -1.76
N ARG A 288 15.60 -33.44 -2.48
CA ARG A 288 16.30 -32.15 -2.43
C ARG A 288 15.54 -31.08 -1.65
N THR A 289 14.22 -31.19 -1.56
CA THR A 289 13.35 -30.13 -1.03
C THR A 289 12.29 -30.70 -0.09
N LYS A 290 12.31 -30.22 1.16
CA LYS A 290 11.28 -30.52 2.16
C LYS A 290 10.37 -29.31 2.33
N VAL A 291 9.07 -29.49 2.07
CA VAL A 291 8.07 -28.45 2.29
C VAL A 291 7.67 -28.41 3.75
N LEU A 292 7.79 -27.24 4.37
CA LEU A 292 7.41 -26.99 5.77
C LEU A 292 6.35 -25.90 5.81
N HIS A 293 5.37 -26.05 6.67
CA HIS A 293 4.42 -25.01 7.01
C HIS A 293 4.18 -25.02 8.52
N MET A 294 3.67 -23.92 9.08
CA MET A 294 3.31 -23.89 10.49
C MET A 294 2.16 -24.88 10.75
N SER A 295 2.23 -25.63 11.85
CA SER A 295 1.14 -26.52 12.28
C SER A 295 -0.13 -25.71 12.57
N MET A 296 0.03 -24.61 13.29
CA MET A 296 -1.00 -23.58 13.49
C MET A 296 -0.88 -22.54 12.37
N ASN A 297 -1.71 -22.70 11.34
CA ASN A 297 -1.78 -21.79 10.20
C ASN A 297 -3.23 -21.36 9.96
N PRO A 298 -3.48 -20.29 9.18
CA PRO A 298 -4.83 -19.80 8.94
C PRO A 298 -5.78 -20.86 8.35
N ALA A 299 -5.28 -21.75 7.49
CA ALA A 299 -6.09 -22.82 6.90
C ALA A 299 -6.45 -23.91 7.93
N SER A 300 -5.54 -24.28 8.84
CA SER A 300 -5.84 -25.23 9.92
C SER A 300 -6.81 -24.63 10.94
N ALA A 301 -6.66 -23.35 11.27
CA ALA A 301 -7.62 -22.61 12.10
C ALA A 301 -9.00 -22.51 11.45
N ALA A 302 -9.09 -22.21 10.15
CA ALA A 302 -10.35 -22.17 9.41
C ALA A 302 -11.02 -23.55 9.36
N LYS A 303 -10.26 -24.61 9.12
CA LYS A 303 -10.77 -26.00 9.17
C LYS A 303 -11.26 -26.38 10.58
N GLN A 304 -10.59 -25.91 11.63
CA GLN A 304 -11.02 -26.15 13.00
C GLN A 304 -12.33 -25.42 13.30
N ARG A 305 -12.43 -24.13 12.98
CA ARG A 305 -13.67 -23.35 13.13
C ARG A 305 -14.83 -23.99 12.38
N LEU A 306 -14.61 -24.42 11.14
CA LEU A 306 -15.63 -25.13 10.36
C LEU A 306 -16.14 -26.40 11.08
N ARG A 307 -15.25 -27.15 11.73
CA ARG A 307 -15.64 -28.33 12.52
C ARG A 307 -16.41 -27.95 13.78
N GLU A 308 -15.99 -26.90 14.47
CA GLU A 308 -16.68 -26.38 15.66
C GLU A 308 -18.07 -25.87 15.30
N ASP A 309 -18.22 -25.14 14.19
CA ASP A 309 -19.51 -24.66 13.69
C ASP A 309 -20.41 -25.82 13.25
N GLN A 310 -19.86 -26.84 12.58
CA GLN A 310 -20.60 -28.06 12.24
C GLN A 310 -21.08 -28.81 13.48
N ALA A 311 -20.24 -28.92 14.52
CA ALA A 311 -20.62 -29.56 15.78
C ALA A 311 -21.74 -28.78 16.48
N ARG A 312 -21.61 -27.44 16.57
CA ARG A 312 -22.66 -26.57 17.14
C ARG A 312 -23.96 -26.69 16.38
N LEU A 313 -23.92 -26.65 15.05
CA LEU A 313 -25.11 -26.78 14.22
C LEU A 313 -25.78 -28.16 14.39
N GLN A 314 -24.98 -29.22 14.56
CA GLN A 314 -25.51 -30.55 14.88
C GLN A 314 -26.20 -30.58 16.23
N GLU A 315 -25.58 -30.01 17.28
CA GLU A 315 -26.17 -29.90 18.62
C GLU A 315 -27.47 -29.09 18.58
N GLU A 316 -27.50 -27.93 17.91
CA GLU A 316 -28.71 -27.12 17.74
C GLU A 316 -29.81 -27.88 16.98
N CYS A 317 -29.45 -28.59 15.90
CA CYS A 317 -30.40 -29.40 15.16
C CYS A 317 -30.98 -30.53 16.03
N GLU A 318 -30.18 -31.16 16.88
CA GLU A 318 -30.63 -32.19 17.80
C GLU A 318 -31.58 -31.60 18.87
N GLN A 319 -31.21 -30.48 19.48
CA GLN A 319 -32.04 -29.75 20.44
C GLN A 319 -33.38 -29.32 19.83
N LEU A 320 -33.37 -28.77 18.61
CA LEU A 320 -34.58 -28.39 17.90
C LEU A 320 -35.44 -29.61 17.56
N ARG A 321 -34.84 -30.72 17.13
CA ARG A 321 -35.57 -31.98 16.90
C ARG A 321 -36.21 -32.50 18.18
N GLU A 322 -35.53 -32.43 19.32
CA GLU A 322 -36.08 -32.82 20.62
C GLU A 322 -37.23 -31.91 21.06
N LEU A 323 -37.09 -30.60 20.87
CA LEU A 323 -38.14 -29.62 21.15
C LEU A 323 -39.39 -29.87 20.30
N VAL A 324 -39.23 -30.06 18.99
CA VAL A 324 -40.33 -30.39 18.07
C VAL A 324 -41.02 -31.68 18.52
N ARG A 325 -40.26 -32.73 18.85
CA ARG A 325 -40.82 -33.99 19.37
C ARG A 325 -41.57 -33.81 20.70
N ALA A 326 -41.16 -32.89 21.56
CA ALA A 326 -41.86 -32.61 22.82
C ALA A 326 -43.18 -31.87 22.59
N LEU A 327 -43.18 -30.88 21.68
CA LEU A 327 -44.36 -30.13 21.25
C LEU A 327 -45.38 -31.03 20.53
N GLU A 328 -44.93 -31.89 19.62
CA GLU A 328 -45.79 -32.86 18.90
C GLU A 328 -46.47 -33.85 19.86
N ARG A 329 -45.83 -34.18 20.98
CA ARG A 329 -46.40 -35.05 22.03
C ARG A 329 -47.34 -34.30 22.99
N GLY A 330 -47.56 -32.99 22.80
CA GLY A 330 -48.43 -32.16 23.64
C GLY A 330 -47.92 -31.97 25.08
N GLY A 331 -46.61 -32.17 25.32
CA GLY A 331 -46.01 -32.00 26.64
C GLY A 331 -45.53 -30.56 26.90
N PRO A 332 -45.37 -30.15 28.18
CA PRO A 332 -44.76 -28.86 28.50
C PRO A 332 -43.30 -28.83 28.01
N VAL A 333 -42.89 -27.70 27.42
CA VAL A 333 -41.54 -27.49 26.92
C VAL A 333 -40.54 -27.53 28.10
N PRO A 334 -39.49 -28.37 28.04
CA PRO A 334 -38.46 -28.39 29.08
C PRO A 334 -37.77 -27.03 29.19
N ALA A 335 -37.64 -26.50 30.41
CA ALA A 335 -37.08 -25.15 30.68
C ALA A 335 -35.66 -24.95 30.12
N ASP A 336 -34.87 -26.02 29.98
CA ASP A 336 -33.52 -25.98 29.42
C ASP A 336 -33.50 -25.70 27.90
N LEU A 337 -34.59 -26.00 27.18
CA LEU A 337 -34.73 -25.80 25.72
C LEU A 337 -35.39 -24.46 25.34
N GLU A 338 -36.16 -23.83 26.24
CA GLU A 338 -36.61 -22.44 26.03
C GLU A 338 -35.44 -21.44 26.09
N ALA A 339 -34.41 -21.75 26.89
CA ALA A 339 -33.20 -20.94 26.96
C ALA A 339 -32.36 -21.02 25.67
N ALA A 340 -32.37 -22.16 24.96
CA ALA A 340 -31.63 -22.36 23.71
C ALA A 340 -32.31 -21.71 22.49
N ALA A 341 -33.63 -21.57 22.50
CA ALA A 341 -34.39 -20.83 21.47
C ALA A 341 -34.15 -19.30 21.53
N SER A 342 -33.38 -18.82 22.52
CA SER A 342 -33.06 -17.42 22.72
C SER A 342 -31.69 -17.05 22.13
N LEU A 343 -31.63 -16.77 20.83
CA LEU A 343 -30.54 -16.00 20.22
C LEU A 343 -31.14 -14.86 19.37
N PRO A 344 -30.60 -13.62 19.45
CA PRO A 344 -29.17 -13.33 19.44
C PRO A 344 -28.63 -12.60 20.69
N SER A 345 -27.33 -12.81 20.95
CA SER A 345 -26.42 -12.03 21.80
C SER A 345 -27.06 -11.22 22.93
N SER A 346 -27.12 -11.80 24.14
CA SER A 346 -27.49 -11.12 25.39
C SER A 346 -26.80 -9.75 25.60
N LYS A 347 -25.62 -9.55 25.00
CA LYS A 347 -24.90 -8.26 25.02
C LYS A 347 -25.54 -7.20 24.11
N GLU A 348 -25.97 -7.57 22.91
CA GLU A 348 -26.64 -6.64 21.98
C GLU A 348 -28.04 -6.27 22.49
N LEU A 349 -28.78 -7.23 23.06
CA LEU A 349 -30.08 -6.94 23.66
C LEU A 349 -29.98 -6.03 24.88
N THR A 350 -28.96 -6.21 25.73
CA THR A 350 -28.73 -5.31 26.86
C THR A 350 -28.27 -3.93 26.41
N GLU A 351 -27.50 -3.83 25.33
CA GLU A 351 -27.11 -2.55 24.75
C GLU A 351 -28.29 -1.81 24.10
N LEU A 352 -29.13 -2.50 23.32
CA LEU A 352 -30.35 -1.92 22.75
C LEU A 352 -31.33 -1.48 23.83
N ARG A 353 -31.53 -2.28 24.89
CA ARG A 353 -32.38 -1.88 26.03
C ARG A 353 -31.87 -0.62 26.70
N LYS A 354 -30.55 -0.51 26.94
CA LYS A 354 -29.95 0.72 27.47
C LYS A 354 -30.13 1.91 26.53
N GLN A 355 -30.05 1.71 25.22
CA GLN A 355 -30.31 2.77 24.24
C GLN A 355 -31.76 3.25 24.31
N VAL A 356 -32.73 2.33 24.39
CA VAL A 356 -34.16 2.65 24.56
C VAL A 356 -34.40 3.42 25.85
N GLU A 357 -33.91 2.91 26.99
CA GLU A 357 -34.02 3.59 28.29
C GLU A 357 -33.40 5.00 28.25
N SER A 358 -32.24 5.15 27.59
CA SER A 358 -31.60 6.45 27.44
C SER A 358 -32.41 7.43 26.58
N ALA A 359 -33.08 6.92 25.53
CA ALA A 359 -33.91 7.72 24.64
C ALA A 359 -35.23 8.12 25.32
N GLU A 360 -35.84 7.21 26.07
CA GLU A 360 -37.01 7.47 26.90
C GLU A 360 -36.71 8.53 27.97
N LEU A 361 -35.56 8.43 28.65
CA LEU A 361 -35.14 9.42 29.63
C LEU A 361 -34.88 10.80 29.00
N LYS A 362 -34.28 10.84 27.81
CA LYS A 362 -34.12 12.10 27.05
C LYS A 362 -35.46 12.73 26.69
N ASN A 363 -36.42 11.92 26.22
CA ASN A 363 -37.77 12.39 25.91
C ASN A 363 -38.51 12.89 27.15
N GLN A 364 -38.34 12.22 28.30
CA GLN A 364 -38.91 12.65 29.56
C GLN A 364 -38.35 14.01 30.01
N ARG A 365 -37.02 14.17 29.99
CA ARG A 365 -36.37 15.45 30.31
C ARG A 365 -36.80 16.58 29.37
N LEU A 366 -36.97 16.28 28.07
CA LEU A 366 -37.45 17.26 27.11
C LEU A 366 -38.88 17.73 27.42
N LYS A 367 -39.77 16.81 27.81
CA LYS A 367 -41.13 17.13 28.27
C LYS A 367 -41.10 18.02 29.53
N GLU A 368 -40.24 17.72 30.50
CA GLU A 368 -40.08 18.51 31.73
C GLU A 368 -39.58 19.93 31.45
N VAL A 369 -38.59 20.08 30.57
CA VAL A 369 -38.07 21.40 30.15
C VAL A 369 -39.16 22.19 29.42
N PHE A 370 -39.89 21.55 28.50
CA PHE A 370 -41.00 22.20 27.79
C PHE A 370 -42.09 22.67 28.75
N GLN A 371 -42.52 21.82 29.69
CA GLN A 371 -43.50 22.20 30.71
C GLN A 371 -43.02 23.38 31.55
N THR A 372 -41.76 23.36 31.98
CA THR A 372 -41.16 24.43 32.77
C THR A 372 -41.14 25.75 32.00
N LYS A 373 -40.76 25.71 30.72
CA LYS A 373 -40.72 26.90 29.85
C LYS A 373 -42.11 27.47 29.55
N ILE A 374 -43.11 26.62 29.33
CA ILE A 374 -44.50 27.07 29.15
C ILE A 374 -45.05 27.68 30.45
N GLN A 375 -44.74 27.09 31.61
CA GLN A 375 -45.15 27.65 32.90
C GLN A 375 -44.46 28.99 33.18
N GLU A 376 -43.16 29.12 32.87
CA GLU A 376 -42.41 30.38 32.95
C GLU A 376 -43.07 31.45 32.07
N PHE A 377 -43.39 31.12 30.81
CA PHE A 377 -44.07 32.03 29.90
C PHE A 377 -45.46 32.44 30.41
N ARG A 378 -46.27 31.50 30.89
CA ARG A 378 -47.59 31.80 31.47
C ARG A 378 -47.50 32.72 32.68
N LYS A 379 -46.50 32.53 33.56
CA LYS A 379 -46.27 33.42 34.71
C LYS A 379 -45.89 34.83 34.27
N VAL A 380 -45.04 34.97 33.26
CA VAL A 380 -44.68 36.28 32.69
C VAL A 380 -45.90 36.95 32.05
N CYS A 381 -46.68 36.23 31.24
CA CYS A 381 -47.92 36.77 30.66
C CYS A 381 -48.91 37.20 31.73
N TYR A 382 -49.08 36.41 32.79
CA TYR A 382 -49.96 36.76 33.91
C TYR A 382 -49.51 38.03 34.61
N ALA A 383 -48.21 38.15 34.91
CA ALA A 383 -47.66 39.33 35.58
C ALA A 383 -47.71 40.60 34.71
N LEU A 384 -47.51 40.48 33.39
CA LEU A 384 -47.47 41.63 32.49
C LEU A 384 -48.86 42.09 32.04
N THR A 385 -49.75 41.16 31.71
CA THR A 385 -51.06 41.46 31.09
C THR A 385 -52.21 41.39 32.07
N GLY A 386 -52.00 40.77 33.24
CA GLY A 386 -53.05 40.48 34.21
C GLY A 386 -53.91 39.27 33.86
N TYR A 387 -53.63 38.53 32.77
CA TYR A 387 -54.41 37.35 32.39
C TYR A 387 -53.63 36.04 32.51
N GLN A 388 -54.22 35.08 33.22
CA GLN A 388 -53.75 33.71 33.29
C GLN A 388 -54.34 32.93 32.12
N ILE A 389 -53.49 32.44 31.22
CA ILE A 389 -53.89 31.73 30.00
C ILE A 389 -53.63 30.23 30.18
N ASP A 390 -54.70 29.46 30.30
CA ASP A 390 -54.66 28.00 30.44
C ASP A 390 -55.27 27.28 29.24
N ILE A 391 -54.64 26.17 28.83
CA ILE A 391 -55.14 25.31 27.75
C ILE A 391 -56.09 24.31 28.38
N THR A 392 -57.36 24.28 27.94
CA THR A 392 -58.40 23.41 28.51
C THR A 392 -58.56 22.13 27.69
N THR A 393 -59.16 22.24 26.52
CA THR A 393 -59.26 21.18 25.51
C THR A 393 -58.51 21.59 24.24
N GLU A 394 -58.46 20.71 23.24
CA GLU A 394 -57.82 21.02 21.96
C GLU A 394 -58.34 22.34 21.38
N ASN A 395 -57.41 23.27 21.14
CA ASN A 395 -57.65 24.61 20.57
C ASN A 395 -58.54 25.55 21.41
N GLN A 396 -58.67 25.33 22.72
CA GLN A 396 -59.41 26.23 23.62
C GLN A 396 -58.53 26.78 24.75
N TYR A 397 -58.52 28.10 24.86
CA TYR A 397 -57.74 28.87 25.82
C TYR A 397 -58.66 29.55 26.82
N ARG A 398 -58.51 29.20 28.09
CA ARG A 398 -59.19 29.84 29.21
C ARG A 398 -58.35 31.00 29.70
N LEU A 399 -58.94 32.18 29.74
CA LEU A 399 -58.37 33.38 30.31
C LEU A 399 -59.05 33.69 31.63
N THR A 400 -58.26 33.79 32.70
CA THR A 400 -58.71 34.24 34.01
C THR A 400 -57.98 35.53 34.36
N SER A 401 -58.74 36.58 34.69
CA SER A 401 -58.16 37.87 35.07
C SER A 401 -57.59 37.82 36.48
N MET A 402 -56.49 38.52 36.72
CA MET A 402 -55.90 38.78 38.04
C MET A 402 -56.88 39.51 38.96
N TYR A 403 -57.76 40.31 38.37
CA TYR A 403 -58.76 41.13 39.06
C TYR A 403 -60.17 40.51 38.99
N ALA A 404 -60.26 39.19 38.79
CA ALA A 404 -61.55 38.48 38.76
C ALA A 404 -62.29 38.60 40.10
N GLU A 405 -63.57 38.97 40.07
CA GLU A 405 -64.42 39.12 41.26
C GLU A 405 -64.75 37.75 41.88
N HIS A 406 -64.93 36.73 41.04
CA HIS A 406 -65.15 35.35 41.46
C HIS A 406 -64.17 34.37 40.83
N LYS A 407 -63.84 33.29 41.56
CA LYS A 407 -62.92 32.23 41.07
C LYS A 407 -63.42 31.49 39.82
N ALA A 408 -64.72 31.61 39.50
CA ALA A 408 -65.34 31.00 38.33
C ALA A 408 -65.31 31.92 37.10
N ASP A 409 -64.93 33.20 37.27
CA ASP A 409 -64.95 34.17 36.18
C ASP A 409 -63.81 33.89 35.21
N CYS A 410 -64.20 33.51 34.00
CA CYS A 410 -63.25 33.19 32.96
C CYS A 410 -63.85 33.45 31.58
N LEU A 411 -62.97 33.81 30.66
CA LEU A 411 -63.26 33.90 29.23
C LEU A 411 -62.67 32.67 28.55
N ILE A 412 -63.35 32.11 27.56
CA ILE A 412 -62.84 30.98 26.80
C ILE A 412 -62.74 31.40 25.34
N PHE A 413 -61.54 31.36 24.78
CA PHE A 413 -61.28 31.61 23.37
C PHE A 413 -60.97 30.30 22.65
N LYS A 414 -61.60 30.09 21.50
CA LYS A 414 -61.31 28.97 20.62
C LYS A 414 -60.53 29.44 19.40
N ALA A 415 -59.40 28.79 19.10
CA ALA A 415 -58.68 29.03 17.88
C ALA A 415 -59.47 28.46 16.68
N THR A 416 -59.67 29.29 15.66
CA THR A 416 -60.39 28.97 14.42
C THR A 416 -59.46 29.12 13.22
N GLY A 417 -59.41 28.08 12.37
CA GLY A 417 -58.58 28.03 11.16
C GLY A 417 -57.30 27.18 11.26
N PRO A 418 -56.69 26.81 10.11
CA PRO A 418 -55.58 25.85 10.03
C PRO A 418 -54.25 26.34 10.66
N SER A 419 -54.14 27.64 10.94
CA SER A 419 -52.94 28.28 11.51
C SER A 419 -53.13 28.81 12.93
N GLY A 420 -54.31 28.63 13.54
CA GLY A 420 -54.63 29.18 14.87
C GLY A 420 -54.64 30.71 14.96
N ALA A 421 -54.63 31.42 13.82
CA ALA A 421 -54.43 32.87 13.77
C ALA A 421 -55.68 33.69 14.14
N LYS A 422 -56.89 33.13 14.07
CA LYS A 422 -58.13 33.79 14.48
C LYS A 422 -58.68 33.16 15.74
N MET A 423 -58.97 33.96 16.75
CA MET A 423 -59.52 33.52 18.03
C MET A 423 -60.98 33.97 18.13
N GLN A 424 -61.88 33.05 18.48
CA GLN A 424 -63.29 33.33 18.68
C GLN A 424 -63.66 33.17 20.15
N LEU A 425 -64.33 34.17 20.73
CA LEU A 425 -64.83 34.07 22.10
C LEU A 425 -66.03 33.10 22.16
N LEU A 426 -65.99 32.17 23.12
CA LEU A 426 -67.11 31.31 23.49
C LEU A 426 -67.88 31.96 24.63
N GLU A 427 -69.20 31.79 24.60
CA GLU A 427 -70.08 32.30 25.65
C GLU A 427 -69.83 31.57 26.97
N THR A 428 -69.44 32.33 27.98
CA THR A 428 -69.34 31.93 29.39
C THR A 428 -70.26 32.80 30.24
N ALA A 429 -70.60 32.34 31.46
CA ALA A 429 -71.40 33.12 32.40
C ALA A 429 -70.80 34.52 32.68
N PHE A 430 -69.47 34.61 32.68
CA PHE A 430 -68.75 35.88 32.81
C PHE A 430 -68.79 36.71 31.52
N SER A 431 -68.73 36.10 30.34
CA SER A 431 -68.87 36.86 29.08
C SER A 431 -70.22 37.58 28.97
N SER A 432 -71.28 37.02 29.54
CA SER A 432 -72.62 37.63 29.55
C SER A 432 -72.70 38.88 30.42
N SER A 433 -71.85 39.04 31.44
CA SER A 433 -71.84 40.24 32.30
C SER A 433 -71.07 41.42 31.69
N VAL A 434 -70.24 41.18 30.68
CA VAL A 434 -69.41 42.19 30.00
C VAL A 434 -69.80 42.38 28.53
N GLN A 435 -71.06 42.12 28.20
CA GLN A 435 -71.59 42.14 26.83
C GLN A 435 -71.39 43.50 26.13
N GLU A 436 -71.52 44.61 26.85
CA GLU A 436 -71.30 45.96 26.29
C GLU A 436 -69.85 46.15 25.78
N LEU A 437 -68.87 45.64 26.51
CA LEU A 437 -67.45 45.68 26.12
C LEU A 437 -67.17 44.73 24.94
N ILE A 438 -67.85 43.57 24.89
CA ILE A 438 -67.77 42.63 23.78
C ILE A 438 -68.31 43.27 22.50
N GLU A 439 -69.49 43.89 22.55
CA GLU A 439 -70.10 44.54 21.40
C GLU A 439 -69.24 45.67 20.84
N LEU A 440 -68.67 46.49 21.72
CA LEU A 440 -67.85 47.62 21.30
C LEU A 440 -66.48 47.17 20.77
N HIS A 441 -65.75 46.33 21.49
CA HIS A 441 -64.35 46.04 21.17
C HIS A 441 -64.14 44.77 20.32
N LEU A 442 -64.97 43.74 20.48
CA LEU A 442 -64.87 42.51 19.69
C LEU A 442 -65.71 42.55 18.41
N LEU A 443 -66.94 43.10 18.44
CA LEU A 443 -67.81 43.13 17.26
C LEU A 443 -67.60 44.36 16.36
N ARG A 444 -67.49 45.57 16.93
CA ARG A 444 -67.31 46.80 16.12
C ARG A 444 -65.86 47.08 15.75
N GLN A 445 -64.92 46.84 16.67
CA GLN A 445 -63.49 47.14 16.48
C GLN A 445 -62.65 45.93 16.06
N ASP A 446 -63.20 44.71 16.12
CA ASP A 446 -62.54 43.44 15.75
C ASP A 446 -61.15 43.26 16.40
N SER A 447 -60.99 43.67 17.67
CA SER A 447 -59.70 43.68 18.35
C SER A 447 -59.77 43.06 19.75
N ILE A 448 -59.28 41.83 19.85
CA ILE A 448 -59.14 41.11 21.13
C ILE A 448 -58.21 41.83 22.11
N PRO A 449 -57.04 42.37 21.70
CA PRO A 449 -56.21 43.13 22.61
C PRO A 449 -56.92 44.37 23.17
N ALA A 450 -57.67 45.11 22.34
CA ALA A 450 -58.41 46.29 22.82
C ALA A 450 -59.49 45.90 23.84
N PHE A 451 -60.21 44.80 23.57
CA PHE A 451 -61.20 44.25 24.50
C PHE A 451 -60.58 43.85 25.84
N LEU A 452 -59.51 43.04 25.83
CA LEU A 452 -58.87 42.56 27.04
C LEU A 452 -58.27 43.71 27.86
N SER A 453 -57.70 44.73 27.22
CA SER A 453 -57.19 45.91 27.91
C SER A 453 -58.30 46.73 28.57
N ALA A 454 -59.41 46.99 27.86
CA ALA A 454 -60.55 47.71 28.42
C ALA A 454 -61.17 46.94 29.60
N LEU A 455 -61.32 45.63 29.46
CA LEU A 455 -61.81 44.75 30.51
C LEU A 455 -60.88 44.73 31.74
N THR A 456 -59.56 44.72 31.55
CA THR A 456 -58.62 44.80 32.68
C THR A 456 -58.78 46.10 33.46
N LEU A 457 -58.94 47.23 32.77
CA LEU A 457 -59.15 48.53 33.40
C LEU A 457 -60.49 48.59 34.14
N ASP A 458 -61.55 48.04 33.55
CA ASP A 458 -62.88 47.95 34.18
C ASP A 458 -62.84 47.09 35.45
N LEU A 459 -62.31 45.86 35.37
CA LEU A 459 -62.18 44.97 36.53
C LEU A 459 -61.27 45.55 37.62
N PHE A 460 -60.16 46.19 37.23
CA PHE A 460 -59.30 46.89 38.18
C PHE A 460 -60.04 48.04 38.88
N SER A 461 -60.80 48.84 38.12
CA SER A 461 -61.60 49.94 38.70
C SER A 461 -62.57 49.40 39.73
N ARG A 462 -63.35 48.34 39.41
CA ARG A 462 -64.30 47.70 40.33
C ARG A 462 -63.64 47.15 41.58
N GLN A 463 -62.41 46.64 41.49
CA GLN A 463 -61.66 46.14 42.63
C GLN A 463 -61.06 47.26 43.50
N THR A 464 -60.83 48.44 42.93
CA THR A 464 -60.29 49.62 43.64
C THR A 464 -61.36 50.60 44.14
N VAL A 465 -62.62 50.40 43.75
CA VAL A 465 -63.78 51.10 44.35
C VAL A 465 -64.03 50.48 45.72
N ALA A 466 -63.30 50.99 46.71
CA ALA A 466 -63.56 50.80 48.13
C ALA A 466 -64.61 51.81 48.63
#